data_AF-A0A2R5EKZ4-F1
#
_entry.id   AF-A0A2R5EKZ4-F1
#
_cell.length_a   1.000
_cell.length_b   1.000
_cell.length_c   1.000
_cell.angle_alpha   90.00
_cell.angle_beta   90.00
_cell.angle_gamma   90.00
#
_symmetry.space_group_name_H-M   'P 1'
#
loop_
_entity.id
_entity.type
_entity.pdbx_description
1 polymer ?
#
loop_
_entity_poly.entity_id
_entity_poly.type
_entity_poly.pdbx_seq_one_letter_code
_entity_poly.pdbx_strand_id
1 'polypeptide(L)'
;MPRALKTFPSKYMPPSFSIATDNIYKFTCLFGLALIISAIFSVVSMYSASLERKVKYMEALILLEAKTEKNKIDEDLLEMNKKLLEVAKSNDKTGNIFAGAVLGTGIALSIFGAFLWHGKIQLRDDKLAQLQIEKLELELSKLRGELFQASSTEPVATVSQQEGTNDGSAVI
;
A
#
# COMPACT_ATOMS: atom_id res chain seq x y z
N MET A 1 -34.15 52.53 9.65
CA MET A 1 -33.11 52.49 8.60
C MET A 1 -32.47 51.10 8.61
N PRO A 2 -32.64 50.28 7.55
CA PRO A 2 -32.07 48.94 7.52
C PRO A 2 -30.61 48.97 7.05
N ARG A 3 -29.71 48.33 7.81
CA ARG A 3 -28.30 48.11 7.45
C ARG A 3 -28.22 47.08 6.33
N ALA A 4 -27.68 47.49 5.18
CA ALA A 4 -27.35 46.60 4.08
C ALA A 4 -26.22 45.63 4.50
N LEU A 5 -26.56 44.34 4.63
CA LEU A 5 -25.61 43.26 4.83
C LEU A 5 -24.80 43.06 3.53
N LYS A 6 -23.51 43.41 3.56
CA LYS A 6 -22.56 43.11 2.48
C LYS A 6 -22.41 41.58 2.37
N THR A 7 -22.98 41.01 1.32
CA THR A 7 -22.76 39.62 0.93
C THR A 7 -21.31 39.46 0.47
N PHE A 8 -20.49 38.73 1.25
CA PHE A 8 -19.15 38.36 0.83
C PHE A 8 -19.24 37.35 -0.34
N PRO A 9 -18.46 37.53 -1.42
CA PRO A 9 -18.45 36.58 -2.53
C PRO A 9 -17.85 35.25 -2.07
N SER A 10 -18.71 34.24 -1.93
CA SER A 10 -18.32 32.85 -1.76
C SER A 10 -17.63 32.36 -3.03
N LYS A 11 -16.31 32.56 -3.11
CA LYS A 11 -15.46 32.05 -4.19
C LYS A 11 -14.46 31.03 -3.68
N TYR A 12 -14.91 30.16 -2.78
CA TYR A 12 -14.19 28.95 -2.40
C TYR A 12 -15.02 27.74 -2.85
N MET A 13 -14.96 27.45 -4.14
CA MET A 13 -15.14 26.05 -4.55
C MET A 13 -13.83 25.38 -4.15
N PRO A 14 -13.80 24.44 -3.19
CA PRO A 14 -12.61 23.63 -3.01
C PRO A 14 -12.32 23.02 -4.38
N PRO A 15 -11.08 23.10 -4.90
CA PRO A 15 -10.75 22.42 -6.12
C PRO A 15 -11.21 20.98 -5.90
N SER A 16 -12.17 20.51 -6.70
CA SER A 16 -12.54 19.11 -6.71
C SER A 16 -11.21 18.41 -6.92
N PHE A 17 -10.70 17.79 -5.86
CA PHE A 17 -9.50 17.00 -5.91
C PHE A 17 -9.82 16.02 -7.02
N SER A 18 -9.20 16.22 -8.19
CA SER A 18 -9.30 15.24 -9.25
C SER A 18 -8.95 13.96 -8.54
N ILE A 19 -9.93 13.04 -8.42
CA ILE A 19 -9.73 11.76 -7.76
C ILE A 19 -8.36 11.35 -8.23
N ALA A 20 -7.41 11.29 -7.30
CA ALA A 20 -6.10 10.79 -7.61
C ALA A 20 -6.42 9.40 -8.13
N THR A 21 -6.49 9.23 -9.45
CA THR A 21 -6.32 7.96 -10.11
C THR A 21 -4.91 7.61 -9.69
N ASP A 22 -4.83 7.04 -8.50
CA ASP A 22 -3.65 6.96 -7.66
C ASP A 22 -2.80 5.92 -8.36
N ASN A 23 -2.08 6.45 -9.33
CA ASN A 23 -0.89 5.93 -9.89
C ASN A 23 -0.95 4.44 -10.24
N ILE A 24 -1.40 4.13 -11.45
CA ILE A 24 -1.43 2.76 -12.00
C ILE A 24 -0.12 2.01 -11.72
N TYR A 25 1.04 2.69 -11.67
CA TYR A 25 2.33 2.08 -11.37
C TYR A 25 2.47 1.62 -9.91
N LYS A 26 1.93 2.36 -8.93
CA LYS A 26 1.83 1.89 -7.53
C LYS A 26 0.93 0.66 -7.44
N PHE A 27 -0.20 0.68 -8.14
CA PHE A 27 -1.10 -0.48 -8.19
C PHE A 27 -0.40 -1.70 -8.80
N THR A 28 0.32 -1.54 -9.92
CA THR A 28 1.09 -2.64 -10.53
C THR A 28 2.17 -3.18 -9.60
N CYS A 29 2.86 -2.30 -8.86
CA CYS A 29 3.85 -2.71 -7.86
C CYS A 29 3.21 -3.53 -6.73
N LEU A 30 2.13 -3.01 -6.12
CA LEU A 30 1.41 -3.69 -5.04
C LEU A 30 0.74 -4.99 -5.50
N PHE A 31 0.20 -5.01 -6.72
CA PHE A 31 -0.36 -6.21 -7.33
C PHE A 31 0.71 -7.27 -7.57
N GLY A 32 1.88 -6.88 -8.08
CA GLY A 32 3.04 -7.77 -8.19
C GLY A 32 3.48 -8.34 -6.84
N LEU A 33 3.54 -7.50 -5.80
CA LEU A 33 3.83 -7.93 -4.43
C LEU A 33 2.78 -8.94 -3.91
N ALA A 34 1.49 -8.66 -4.13
CA ALA A 34 0.41 -9.56 -3.73
C ALA A 34 0.50 -10.92 -4.44
N LEU A 35 0.86 -10.92 -5.73
CA LEU A 35 1.11 -12.16 -6.48
C LEU A 35 2.28 -12.96 -5.91
N ILE A 36 3.37 -12.29 -5.50
CA ILE A 36 4.52 -12.97 -4.87
C ILE A 36 4.10 -13.64 -3.56
N ILE A 37 3.39 -12.91 -2.69
CA ILE A 37 2.91 -13.45 -1.41
C ILE A 37 1.98 -14.65 -1.66
N SER A 38 1.01 -14.50 -2.58
CA SER A 38 0.09 -15.57 -2.94
C SER A 38 0.81 -16.80 -3.52
N ALA A 39 1.82 -16.60 -4.37
CA ALA A 39 2.63 -17.68 -4.93
C ALA A 39 3.42 -18.42 -3.84
N ILE A 40 4.03 -17.70 -2.89
CA ILE A 40 4.73 -18.32 -1.75
C ILE A 40 3.78 -19.19 -0.94
N PHE A 41 2.60 -18.67 -0.57
CA PHE A 41 1.60 -19.46 0.15
C PHE A 41 1.17 -20.69 -0.65
N SER A 42 0.91 -20.54 -1.95
CA SER A 42 0.54 -21.66 -2.83
C SER A 42 1.63 -22.73 -2.88
N VAL A 43 2.91 -22.35 -2.98
CA VAL A 43 4.04 -23.29 -2.99
C VAL A 43 4.13 -24.03 -1.66
N VAL A 44 4.02 -23.34 -0.54
CA VAL A 44 4.07 -23.97 0.81
C VAL A 44 2.91 -24.96 0.97
N SER A 45 1.68 -24.57 0.63
CA SER A 45 0.51 -25.45 0.72
C SER A 45 0.63 -26.67 -0.20
N MET A 46 1.07 -26.46 -1.45
CA MET A 46 1.28 -27.54 -2.41
C MET A 46 2.40 -28.50 -1.96
N TYR A 47 3.48 -27.97 -1.39
CA TYR A 47 4.58 -28.77 -0.87
C TYR A 47 4.13 -29.66 0.29
N SER A 48 3.43 -29.09 1.28
CA SER A 48 2.91 -29.86 2.42
C SER A 48 1.96 -30.96 2.00
N ALA A 49 0.99 -30.66 1.13
CA ALA A 49 0.02 -31.64 0.64
C ALA A 49 0.67 -32.75 -0.20
N SER A 50 1.75 -32.44 -0.92
CA SER A 50 2.45 -33.42 -1.75
C SER A 50 3.39 -34.29 -0.93
N LEU A 51 3.99 -33.73 0.12
CA LEU A 51 4.77 -34.51 1.09
C LEU A 51 3.89 -35.53 1.82
N GLU A 52 2.72 -35.11 2.33
CA GLU A 52 1.80 -36.02 3.04
C GLU A 52 1.34 -37.17 2.14
N ARG A 53 0.98 -36.88 0.88
CA ARG A 53 0.61 -37.93 -0.10
C ARG A 53 1.77 -38.89 -0.39
N LYS A 54 2.98 -38.38 -0.58
CA LYS A 54 4.17 -39.22 -0.83
C LYS A 54 4.47 -40.13 0.37
N VAL A 55 4.37 -39.62 1.59
CA VAL A 55 4.57 -40.42 2.81
C VAL A 55 3.53 -41.54 2.86
N LYS A 56 2.24 -41.24 2.70
CA LYS A 56 1.17 -42.26 2.70
C LYS A 56 1.36 -43.33 1.63
N TYR A 57 1.72 -42.94 0.41
CA TYR A 57 1.96 -43.91 -0.67
C TYR A 57 3.21 -44.75 -0.41
N MET A 58 4.29 -44.17 0.11
CA MET A 58 5.51 -44.91 0.44
C MET A 58 5.28 -45.89 1.59
N GLU A 59 4.53 -45.51 2.63
CA GLU A 59 4.16 -46.42 3.72
C GLU A 59 3.36 -47.62 3.20
N ALA A 60 2.34 -47.39 2.36
CA ALA A 60 1.57 -48.46 1.76
C ALA A 60 2.44 -49.39 0.89
N LEU A 61 3.37 -48.81 0.12
CA LEU A 61 4.28 -49.55 -0.76
C LEU A 61 5.22 -50.45 0.06
N ILE A 62 5.81 -49.94 1.13
CA ILE A 62 6.70 -50.71 2.04
C ILE A 62 5.94 -51.87 2.69
N LEU A 63 4.70 -51.65 3.14
CA LEU A 63 3.86 -52.70 3.74
C LEU A 63 3.52 -53.81 2.72
N LEU A 64 3.26 -53.45 1.46
CA LEU A 64 2.98 -54.40 0.38
C LEU A 64 4.24 -55.13 -0.10
N GLU A 65 5.40 -54.49 -0.08
CA GLU A 65 6.69 -55.12 -0.45
C GLU A 65 7.22 -56.08 0.62
N ALA A 66 6.93 -55.82 1.90
CA ALA A 66 7.35 -56.68 3.01
C ALA A 66 6.56 -58.00 3.12
N LYS A 67 5.43 -58.15 2.42
CA LYS A 67 4.67 -59.41 2.40
C LYS A 67 5.36 -60.47 1.53
N THR A 68 5.69 -61.61 2.12
CA THR A 68 6.38 -62.74 1.47
C THR A 68 5.50 -63.53 0.50
N GLU A 69 4.20 -63.65 0.78
CA GLU A 69 3.20 -64.23 -0.14
C GLU A 69 2.36 -63.10 -0.75
N LYS A 70 2.56 -62.85 -2.04
CA LYS A 70 1.79 -61.85 -2.79
C LYS A 70 0.62 -62.54 -3.46
N ASN A 71 -0.60 -62.15 -3.10
CA ASN A 71 -1.77 -62.53 -3.86
C ASN A 71 -1.86 -61.62 -5.11
N LYS A 72 -2.58 -62.06 -6.15
CA LYS A 72 -2.79 -61.26 -7.37
C LYS A 72 -3.39 -59.88 -7.07
N ILE A 73 -4.20 -59.79 -6.02
CA ILE A 73 -4.78 -58.54 -5.50
C ILE A 73 -3.68 -57.60 -4.96
N ASP A 74 -2.69 -58.13 -4.22
CA ASP A 74 -1.59 -57.31 -3.69
C ASP A 74 -0.69 -56.78 -4.82
N GLU A 75 -0.50 -57.54 -5.90
CA GLU A 75 0.23 -57.10 -7.09
C GLU A 75 -0.47 -55.95 -7.82
N ASP A 76 -1.79 -56.06 -8.05
CA ASP A 76 -2.60 -54.99 -8.66
C ASP A 76 -2.58 -53.72 -7.80
N LEU A 77 -2.67 -53.87 -6.47
CA LEU A 77 -2.60 -52.74 -5.53
C LEU A 77 -1.23 -52.06 -5.53
N LEU A 78 -0.15 -52.84 -5.69
CA LEU A 78 1.21 -52.33 -5.78
C LEU A 78 1.41 -51.55 -7.10
N GLU A 79 0.94 -52.08 -8.23
CA GLU A 79 0.99 -51.38 -9.51
C GLU A 79 0.17 -50.08 -9.47
N MET A 80 -1.02 -50.13 -8.88
CA MET A 80 -1.87 -48.94 -8.71
C MET A 80 -1.17 -47.86 -7.88
N ASN A 81 -0.56 -48.21 -6.72
CA ASN A 81 0.16 -47.25 -5.90
C ASN A 81 1.38 -46.65 -6.61
N LYS A 82 2.10 -47.44 -7.42
CA LYS A 82 3.21 -46.94 -8.26
C LYS A 82 2.72 -45.92 -9.29
N LYS A 83 1.62 -46.21 -9.98
CA LYS A 83 0.99 -45.27 -10.92
C LYS A 83 0.54 -43.98 -10.23
N LEU A 84 -0.09 -44.08 -9.04
CA LEU A 84 -0.49 -42.91 -8.26
C LEU A 84 0.73 -42.05 -7.85
N LEU A 85 1.83 -42.68 -7.47
CA LEU A 85 3.07 -41.98 -7.13
C LEU A 85 3.67 -41.25 -8.35
N GLU A 86 3.65 -41.89 -9.52
CA GLU A 86 4.11 -41.29 -10.77
C GLU A 86 3.25 -40.07 -11.17
N VAL A 87 1.93 -40.21 -11.09
CA VAL A 87 0.99 -39.11 -11.33
C VAL A 87 1.20 -37.97 -10.33
N ALA A 88 1.40 -38.28 -9.04
CA ALA A 88 1.70 -37.27 -8.02
C ALA A 88 3.00 -36.52 -8.34
N LYS A 89 4.06 -37.23 -8.76
CA LYS A 89 5.34 -36.62 -9.15
C LYS A 89 5.21 -35.75 -10.40
N SER A 90 4.40 -36.17 -11.38
CA SER A 90 4.11 -35.37 -12.57
C SER A 90 3.35 -34.09 -12.22
N ASN A 91 2.33 -34.20 -11.37
CA ASN A 91 1.55 -33.06 -10.90
C ASN A 91 2.40 -32.04 -10.12
N ASP A 92 3.31 -32.51 -9.27
CA ASP A 92 4.24 -31.64 -8.54
C ASP A 92 5.13 -30.84 -9.50
N LYS A 93 5.60 -31.48 -10.58
CA LYS A 93 6.44 -30.81 -11.59
C LYS A 93 5.66 -29.71 -12.30
N THR A 94 4.44 -30.01 -12.76
CA THR A 94 3.56 -29.03 -13.42
C THR A 94 3.19 -27.89 -12.46
N GLY A 95 2.85 -28.22 -11.22
CA GLY A 95 2.56 -27.24 -10.17
C GLY A 95 3.74 -26.32 -9.89
N ASN A 96 4.96 -26.86 -9.78
CA ASN A 96 6.16 -26.03 -9.58
C ASN A 96 6.46 -25.13 -10.77
N ILE A 97 6.29 -25.60 -12.01
CA ILE A 97 6.47 -24.78 -13.21
C ILE A 97 5.48 -23.62 -13.21
N PHE A 98 4.20 -23.90 -12.93
CA PHE A 98 3.16 -22.88 -12.88
C PHE A 98 3.40 -21.87 -11.75
N ALA A 99 3.70 -22.36 -10.54
CA ALA A 99 4.02 -21.49 -9.40
C ALA A 99 5.25 -20.61 -9.67
N GLY A 100 6.29 -21.17 -10.32
CA GLY A 100 7.46 -20.42 -10.76
C GLY A 100 7.14 -19.35 -11.79
N ALA A 101 6.25 -19.64 -12.76
CA ALA A 101 5.81 -18.67 -13.76
C ALA A 101 5.02 -17.51 -13.12
N VAL A 102 4.11 -17.81 -12.19
CA VAL A 102 3.34 -16.80 -11.45
C VAL A 102 4.26 -15.93 -10.59
N LEU A 103 5.21 -16.55 -9.87
CA LEU A 103 6.18 -15.84 -9.04
C LEU A 103 7.11 -14.96 -9.87
N GLY A 104 7.61 -15.46 -11.00
CA GLY A 104 8.42 -14.69 -11.94
C GLY A 104 7.66 -13.49 -12.52
N THR A 105 6.38 -13.69 -12.87
CA THR A 105 5.50 -12.61 -13.34
C THR A 105 5.25 -11.57 -12.25
N GLY A 106 5.02 -12.00 -11.00
CA GLY A 106 4.85 -11.10 -9.85
C GLY A 106 6.09 -10.25 -9.59
N ILE A 107 7.29 -10.85 -9.62
CA ILE A 107 8.56 -10.12 -9.48
C ILE A 107 8.74 -9.12 -10.63
N ALA A 108 8.52 -9.53 -11.87
CA ALA A 108 8.66 -8.66 -13.03
C ALA A 108 7.72 -7.44 -12.95
N LEU A 109 6.44 -7.66 -12.59
CA LEU A 109 5.46 -6.58 -12.41
C LEU A 109 5.83 -5.65 -11.24
N SER A 110 6.31 -6.21 -10.13
CA SER A 110 6.73 -5.43 -8.95
C SER A 110 7.90 -4.50 -9.29
N ILE A 111 8.95 -5.05 -9.92
CA ILE A 111 10.12 -4.28 -10.34
C ILE A 111 9.73 -3.22 -11.38
N PHE A 112 8.96 -3.59 -12.41
CA PHE A 112 8.51 -2.66 -13.44
C PHE A 112 7.66 -1.52 -12.88
N GLY A 113 6.73 -1.83 -11.97
CA GLY A 113 5.93 -0.85 -11.27
C GLY A 113 6.78 0.10 -10.43
N ALA A 114 7.77 -0.42 -9.69
CA ALA A 114 8.68 0.38 -8.88
C ALA A 114 9.55 1.32 -9.73
N PHE A 115 10.12 0.83 -10.84
CA PHE A 115 10.95 1.64 -11.74
C PHE A 115 10.16 2.80 -12.37
N LEU A 116 8.95 2.53 -12.87
CA LEU A 116 8.12 3.58 -13.47
C LEU A 116 7.58 4.55 -12.44
N TRP A 117 7.27 4.07 -11.24
CA TRP A 117 6.86 4.91 -10.13
C TRP A 117 7.96 5.89 -9.74
N HIS A 118 9.17 5.39 -9.48
CA HIS A 118 10.31 6.21 -9.10
C HIS A 118 10.74 7.16 -10.23
N GLY A 119 10.74 6.71 -11.48
CA GLY A 119 11.16 7.55 -12.60
C GLY A 119 10.17 8.66 -12.93
N LYS A 120 8.87 8.36 -13.00
CA LYS A 120 7.88 9.29 -13.56
C LYS A 120 7.10 10.06 -12.51
N ILE A 121 6.79 9.46 -11.37
CA ILE A 121 5.93 10.08 -10.36
C ILE A 121 6.74 10.86 -9.36
N GLN A 122 7.86 10.31 -8.88
CA GLN A 122 8.70 11.04 -7.92
C GLN A 122 9.13 12.41 -8.47
N LEU A 123 9.57 12.47 -9.73
CA LEU A 123 9.91 13.74 -10.38
C LEU A 123 8.74 14.73 -10.48
N ARG A 124 7.50 14.25 -10.61
CA ARG A 124 6.32 15.12 -10.66
C ARG A 124 5.91 15.61 -9.29
N ASP A 125 5.95 14.72 -8.30
CA ASP A 125 5.61 15.02 -6.92
C ASP A 125 6.64 15.99 -6.32
N ASP A 126 7.93 15.81 -6.61
CA ASP A 126 9.00 16.72 -6.21
C ASP A 126 8.79 18.14 -6.78
N LYS A 127 8.43 18.24 -8.06
CA LYS A 127 8.11 19.54 -8.69
C LYS A 127 6.86 20.18 -8.09
N LEU A 128 5.84 19.39 -7.80
CA LEU A 128 4.61 19.89 -7.18
C LEU A 128 4.89 20.42 -5.77
N ALA A 129 5.71 19.70 -4.99
CA ALA A 129 6.12 20.12 -3.66
C ALA A 129 6.92 21.43 -3.71
N GLN A 130 7.85 21.58 -4.67
CA GLN A 130 8.60 22.83 -4.86
C GLN A 130 7.66 24.02 -5.16
N LEU A 131 6.70 23.85 -6.06
CA LEU A 131 5.73 24.91 -6.39
C LEU A 131 4.82 25.25 -5.20
N GLN A 132 4.47 24.28 -4.36
CA GLN A 132 3.71 24.52 -3.14
C GLN A 132 4.51 25.32 -2.11
N ILE A 133 5.80 25.03 -1.97
CA ILE A 133 6.71 25.79 -1.09
C ILE A 133 6.82 27.24 -1.59
N GLU A 134 7.08 27.45 -2.89
CA GLU A 134 7.20 28.79 -3.48
C GLU A 134 5.92 29.61 -3.30
N LYS A 135 4.75 28.99 -3.50
CA LYS A 135 3.47 29.65 -3.26
C LYS A 135 3.31 30.09 -1.80
N LEU A 136 3.66 29.23 -0.84
CA LEU A 136 3.58 29.54 0.58
C LEU A 136 4.54 30.67 0.97
N GLU A 137 5.73 30.71 0.38
CA GLU A 137 6.70 31.80 0.61
C GLU A 137 6.19 33.15 0.09
N LEU A 138 5.55 33.17 -1.08
CA LEU A 138 4.94 34.38 -1.63
C LEU A 138 3.75 34.85 -0.79
N GLU A 139 2.90 33.94 -0.32
CA GLU A 139 1.80 34.26 0.59
C GLU A 139 2.31 34.83 1.91
N LEU A 140 3.33 34.21 2.52
CA LEU A 140 3.98 34.73 3.74
C LEU A 140 4.61 36.12 3.53
N SER A 141 5.24 36.33 2.38
CA SER A 141 5.86 37.61 2.03
C SER A 141 4.81 38.72 1.88
N LYS A 142 3.67 38.40 1.24
CA LYS A 142 2.54 39.31 1.10
C LYS A 142 1.93 39.66 2.46
N LEU A 143 1.68 38.66 3.31
CA LEU A 143 1.16 38.86 4.67
C LEU A 143 2.08 39.73 5.53
N ARG A 144 3.40 39.53 5.45
CA ARG A 144 4.38 40.38 6.14
C ARG A 144 4.36 41.83 5.65
N GLY A 145 4.21 42.03 4.34
CA GLY A 145 4.08 43.36 3.74
C GLY A 145 2.82 44.09 4.21
N GLU A 146 1.67 43.39 4.23
CA GLU A 146 0.40 43.94 4.74
C GLU A 146 0.50 44.31 6.24
N LEU A 147 1.18 43.49 7.05
CA LEU A 147 1.38 43.78 8.47
C LEU A 147 2.24 45.03 8.71
N PHE A 148 3.31 45.21 7.94
CA PHE A 148 4.19 46.38 8.02
C PHE A 148 3.48 47.67 7.56
N GLN A 149 2.61 47.57 6.55
CA GLN A 149 1.78 48.69 6.12
C GLN A 149 0.70 49.06 7.15
N ALA A 150 0.10 48.06 7.80
CA ALA A 150 -0.85 48.30 8.89
C ALA A 150 -0.19 48.99 10.09
N SER A 151 1.02 48.56 10.51
CA SER A 151 1.73 49.18 11.63
C SER A 151 2.21 50.61 11.36
N SER A 152 2.40 51.00 10.10
CA SER A 152 2.80 52.37 9.73
C SER A 152 1.61 53.32 9.55
N THR A 153 0.39 52.79 9.46
CA THR A 153 -0.83 53.58 9.22
C THR A 153 -1.67 53.76 10.49
N GLU A 154 -1.31 53.15 11.63
CA GLU A 154 -1.90 53.57 12.90
C GLU A 154 -1.45 55.00 13.21
N PRO A 155 -2.33 56.01 13.14
CA PRO A 155 -2.00 57.31 13.69
C PRO A 155 -1.74 57.07 15.16
N VAL A 156 -0.68 57.70 15.67
CA VAL A 156 -0.42 57.87 17.10
C VAL A 156 -1.67 58.50 17.72
N ALA A 157 -2.64 57.67 18.06
CA ALA A 157 -3.76 58.04 18.88
C ALA A 157 -3.13 58.19 20.25
N THR A 158 -2.72 59.44 20.51
CA THR A 158 -2.28 59.98 21.78
C THR A 158 -2.93 59.18 22.90
N VAL A 159 -2.15 58.28 23.49
CA VAL A 159 -2.48 57.56 24.71
C VAL A 159 -2.67 58.66 25.74
N SER A 160 -3.93 59.07 25.88
CA SER A 160 -4.37 59.91 26.96
C SER A 160 -4.24 59.02 28.18
N GLN A 161 -3.18 59.25 28.96
CA GLN A 161 -3.02 58.71 30.30
C GLN A 161 -4.32 58.95 31.07
N GLN A 162 -5.13 57.92 31.24
CA GLN A 162 -6.02 57.82 32.39
C GLN A 162 -5.38 56.83 33.35
N GLU A 163 -4.53 57.41 34.19
CA GLU A 163 -4.10 56.89 35.47
C GLU A 163 -5.35 56.66 36.33
N GLY A 164 -5.88 55.44 36.26
CA GLY A 164 -7.01 54.98 37.05
C GLY A 164 -6.50 54.07 38.15
N THR A 165 -6.06 54.66 39.25
CA THR A 165 -5.87 54.04 40.55
C THR A 165 -7.13 53.24 40.92
N ASN A 166 -7.00 51.93 41.09
CA ASN A 166 -8.03 51.14 41.77
C ASN A 166 -7.35 50.30 42.85
N ASP A 167 -7.08 50.99 43.96
CA ASP A 167 -7.05 50.40 45.29
C ASP A 167 -8.42 49.76 45.56
N GLY A 168 -8.45 48.51 46.03
CA GLY A 168 -9.67 48.00 46.61
C GLY A 168 -9.77 46.50 46.81
N SER A 169 -9.43 46.07 48.03
CA SER A 169 -10.09 45.01 48.82
C SER A 169 -10.04 43.58 48.25
N ALA A 170 -9.29 42.66 48.87
CA ALA A 170 -9.68 41.97 50.09
C ALA A 170 -11.12 41.44 50.04
N VAL A 171 -11.31 40.12 49.94
CA VAL A 171 -12.33 39.31 50.63
C VAL A 171 -12.06 37.83 50.30
N ILE A 172 -11.59 37.12 51.34
CA ILE A 172 -11.78 35.69 51.71
C ILE A 172 -11.21 34.63 50.77
#